data_AF-A0AAU1QJR5-F1
#
_entry.id   AF-A0AAU1QJR5-F1
#
_cell.length_a   1.000
_cell.length_b   1.000
_cell.length_c   1.000
_cell.angle_alpha   90.00
_cell.angle_beta   90.00
_cell.angle_gamma   90.00
#
_symmetry.space_group_name_H-M   'P 1'
#
loop_
_entity.id
_entity.type
_entity.pdbx_description
1 polymer ?
#
loop_
_entity_poly.entity_id
_entity_poly.type
_entity_poly.pdbx_seq_one_letter_code
_entity_poly.pdbx_strand_id
1 'polypeptide(L)'
;MTGEPASRTVLDDGQIRHLELIQAVVARMGNNSFLIKGWALTLMGALLAFAAGNESRTVAATGFVPIVAFWLLDGYFLYKERLFRRLYDKVRRPGNGIEPFSLDASAGAEPAGALRAAGSLTVALFYGGLALAQLIALVVLF
;
A
#
# COMPACT_ATOMS: atom_id res chain seq x y z
N MET A 1 24.13 21.48 44.51
CA MET A 1 24.40 20.51 43.43
C MET A 1 23.07 20.10 42.81
N THR A 2 22.48 20.97 42.01
CA THR A 2 21.23 20.68 41.28
C THR A 2 21.63 20.04 39.97
N GLY A 3 21.59 18.70 39.92
CA GLY A 3 21.69 17.97 38.67
C GLY A 3 20.51 18.36 37.80
N GLU A 4 20.79 19.10 36.74
CA GLU A 4 19.84 19.37 35.67
C GLU A 4 19.36 18.01 35.14
N PRO A 5 18.07 17.68 35.26
CA PRO A 5 17.58 16.39 34.79
C PRO A 5 17.81 16.34 33.28
N ALA A 6 18.55 15.32 32.84
CA ALA A 6 18.89 15.06 31.44
C ALA A 6 17.82 15.59 30.49
N SER A 7 18.19 16.58 29.67
CA SER A 7 17.33 17.21 28.66
C SER A 7 16.51 16.14 27.95
N ARG A 8 15.23 16.03 28.30
CA ARG A 8 14.27 15.32 27.45
C ARG A 8 14.40 16.00 26.11
N THR A 9 14.77 15.25 25.07
CA THR A 9 14.87 15.81 23.72
C THR A 9 13.45 16.13 23.26
N VAL A 10 12.97 17.30 23.68
CA VAL A 10 11.69 17.86 23.25
C VAL A 10 11.88 18.16 21.78
N LEU A 11 11.13 17.46 20.93
CA LEU A 11 11.08 17.77 19.51
C LEU A 11 10.51 19.18 19.37
N ASP A 12 11.11 20.00 18.52
CA ASP A 12 10.55 21.32 18.24
C ASP A 12 9.20 21.20 17.49
N ASP A 13 8.37 22.24 17.59
CA ASP A 13 7.03 22.25 16.99
C ASP A 13 7.06 22.04 15.46
N GLY A 14 8.10 22.53 14.77
CA GLY A 14 8.30 22.33 13.35
C GLY A 14 8.59 20.87 13.00
N GLN A 15 9.43 20.21 13.79
CA GLN A 15 9.70 18.78 13.66
C GLN A 15 8.45 17.94 13.93
N ILE A 16 7.65 18.27 14.95
CA ILE A 16 6.36 17.62 15.21
C ILE A 16 5.44 17.79 13.99
N ARG A 17 5.33 19.00 13.45
CA ARG A 17 4.49 19.27 12.28
C ARG A 17 4.97 18.52 11.03
N HIS A 18 6.27 18.38 10.84
CA HIS A 18 6.84 17.59 9.76
C HIS A 18 6.47 16.10 9.90
N LEU A 19 6.55 15.54 11.10
CA LEU A 19 6.11 14.17 11.39
C LEU A 19 4.61 13.99 11.11
N GLU A 20 3.76 14.96 11.45
CA GLU A 20 2.33 14.93 11.13
C GLU A 20 2.07 14.87 9.62
N LEU A 21 2.81 15.65 8.82
CA LEU A 21 2.69 15.62 7.35
C LEU A 21 3.08 14.26 6.77
N ILE A 22 4.18 13.68 7.25
CA ILE A 22 4.62 12.35 6.81
C ILE A 22 3.56 11.32 7.20
N GLN A 23 3.03 11.39 8.43
CA GLN A 23 1.98 10.49 8.89
C GLN A 23 0.69 10.61 8.07
N ALA A 24 0.31 11.82 7.65
CA ALA A 24 -0.82 12.03 6.75
C ALA A 24 -0.61 11.32 5.39
N VAL A 25 0.62 11.32 4.86
CA VAL A 25 0.95 10.58 3.63
C VAL A 25 0.87 9.07 3.87
N VAL A 26 1.40 8.55 4.99
CA VAL A 26 1.30 7.13 5.36
C VAL A 26 -0.17 6.70 5.46
N ALA A 27 -1.01 7.48 6.12
CA ALA A 27 -2.45 7.21 6.24
C ALA A 27 -3.14 7.18 4.87
N ARG A 28 -2.80 8.12 3.97
CA ARG A 28 -3.31 8.14 2.60
C ARG A 28 -2.90 6.90 1.79
N MET A 29 -1.66 6.42 1.93
CA MET A 29 -1.22 5.19 1.26
C MET A 29 -1.98 3.96 1.76
N GLY A 30 -2.16 3.84 3.09
CA GLY A 30 -2.96 2.77 3.67
C GLY A 30 -4.41 2.79 3.19
N ASN A 31 -5.03 3.98 3.16
CA ASN A 31 -6.39 4.17 2.64
C ASN A 31 -6.50 3.81 1.15
N ASN A 32 -5.56 4.26 0.30
CA ASN A 32 -5.55 3.91 -1.11
C ASN A 32 -5.43 2.40 -1.33
N SER A 33 -4.57 1.72 -0.56
CA SER A 33 -4.43 0.25 -0.56
C SER A 33 -5.73 -0.45 -0.17
N PHE A 34 -6.47 0.07 0.81
CA PHE A 34 -7.77 -0.46 1.20
C PHE A 34 -8.83 -0.26 0.10
N LEU A 35 -8.91 0.95 -0.48
CA LEU A 35 -9.88 1.26 -1.53
C LEU A 35 -9.73 0.36 -2.75
N ILE A 36 -8.51 0.16 -3.25
CA ILE A 36 -8.30 -0.67 -4.45
C ILE A 36 -8.59 -2.15 -4.22
N LYS A 37 -8.49 -2.65 -2.98
CA LYS A 37 -8.95 -4.01 -2.63
C LYS A 37 -10.47 -4.11 -2.76
N GLY A 38 -11.19 -3.08 -2.30
CA GLY A 38 -12.63 -2.96 -2.52
C GLY A 38 -13.00 -2.91 -4.00
N TRP A 39 -12.31 -2.07 -4.78
CA TRP A 39 -12.53 -1.97 -6.23
C TRP A 39 -12.21 -3.27 -6.98
N ALA A 40 -11.17 -4.00 -6.57
CA ALA A 40 -10.84 -5.29 -7.14
C ALA A 40 -11.96 -6.31 -6.92
N LEU A 41 -12.49 -6.39 -5.69
CA LEU A 41 -13.61 -7.29 -5.37
C LEU A 41 -14.88 -6.92 -6.15
N THR A 42 -15.21 -5.63 -6.21
CA THR A 42 -16.39 -5.13 -6.95
C THR A 42 -16.28 -5.43 -8.45
N LEU A 43 -15.15 -5.12 -9.08
CA LEU A 43 -14.97 -5.31 -10.52
C LEU A 43 -14.92 -6.80 -10.88
N MET A 44 -14.28 -7.62 -10.05
CA MET A 44 -14.29 -9.08 -10.20
C MET A 44 -15.72 -9.63 -10.14
N GLY A 45 -16.50 -9.24 -9.12
CA GLY A 45 -17.89 -9.67 -8.96
C GLY A 45 -18.76 -9.24 -10.14
N ALA A 46 -18.62 -8.01 -10.61
CA ALA A 46 -19.35 -7.50 -11.77
C ALA A 46 -19.02 -8.28 -13.05
N LEU A 47 -17.74 -8.55 -13.32
CA LEU A 47 -17.31 -9.31 -14.50
C LEU A 47 -17.76 -10.78 -14.44
N LEU A 48 -17.72 -11.42 -13.26
CA LEU A 48 -18.23 -12.77 -13.08
C LEU A 48 -19.74 -12.84 -13.29
N ALA A 49 -20.51 -11.91 -12.71
CA ALA A 49 -21.95 -11.85 -12.89
C ALA A 49 -22.33 -11.62 -14.36
N PHE A 50 -21.61 -10.72 -15.04
CA PHE A 50 -21.80 -10.46 -16.46
C PHE A 50 -21.44 -11.67 -17.32
N ALA A 51 -20.33 -12.36 -17.01
CA ALA A 51 -19.96 -13.59 -17.70
C ALA A 51 -21.04 -14.67 -17.55
N ALA A 52 -21.56 -14.85 -16.32
CA ALA A 52 -22.54 -15.89 -16.00
C ALA A 52 -23.84 -15.71 -16.78
N GLY A 53 -24.30 -14.47 -16.94
CA GLY A 53 -25.48 -14.16 -17.75
C GLY A 53 -25.30 -14.35 -19.27
N ASN A 54 -24.06 -14.44 -19.75
CA ASN A 54 -23.74 -14.61 -21.18
C ASN A 54 -23.10 -15.98 -21.49
N GLU A 55 -22.97 -16.86 -20.49
CA GLU A 55 -22.29 -18.17 -20.59
C GLU A 55 -20.90 -18.10 -21.26
N SER A 56 -20.20 -16.97 -21.10
CA SER A 56 -18.97 -16.70 -21.84
C SER A 56 -17.73 -16.93 -20.99
N ARG A 57 -17.07 -18.07 -21.22
CA ARG A 57 -15.74 -18.39 -20.65
C ARG A 57 -14.71 -17.29 -20.91
N THR A 58 -14.73 -16.71 -22.12
CA THR A 58 -13.79 -15.65 -22.50
C THR A 58 -13.97 -14.41 -21.63
N VAL A 59 -15.22 -13.99 -21.38
CA VAL A 59 -15.53 -12.85 -20.51
C VAL A 59 -15.14 -13.16 -19.07
N ALA A 60 -15.43 -14.36 -18.56
CA ALA A 60 -14.99 -14.78 -17.23
C ALA A 60 -13.46 -14.75 -17.09
N ALA A 61 -12.70 -15.16 -18.12
CA ALA A 61 -11.24 -15.09 -18.10
C ALA A 61 -10.69 -13.65 -18.03
N THR A 62 -11.41 -12.65 -18.56
CA THR A 62 -10.98 -11.24 -18.47
C THR A 62 -10.93 -10.73 -17.02
N GLY A 63 -11.63 -11.37 -16.08
CA GLY A 63 -11.59 -11.04 -14.65
C GLY A 63 -10.20 -11.12 -14.01
N PHE A 64 -9.27 -11.89 -14.59
CA PHE A 64 -7.88 -11.91 -14.11
C PHE A 64 -7.12 -10.61 -14.38
N VAL A 65 -7.48 -9.88 -15.44
CA VAL A 65 -6.80 -8.63 -15.81
C VAL A 65 -6.87 -7.58 -14.69
N PRO A 66 -8.05 -7.20 -14.16
CA PRO A 66 -8.12 -6.25 -13.05
C PRO A 66 -7.52 -6.81 -11.75
N ILE A 67 -7.59 -8.12 -11.51
CA ILE A 67 -6.94 -8.74 -10.34
C ILE A 67 -5.43 -8.47 -10.37
N VAL A 68 -4.76 -8.74 -11.50
CA VAL A 68 -3.32 -8.50 -11.64
C VAL A 68 -3.00 -7.01 -11.58
N ALA A 69 -3.78 -6.16 -12.26
CA ALA A 69 -3.55 -4.72 -12.27
C ALA A 69 -3.64 -4.12 -10.85
N PHE A 70 -4.70 -4.45 -10.10
CA PHE A 70 -4.86 -3.97 -8.74
C PHE A 70 -3.86 -4.59 -7.77
N TRP A 71 -3.43 -5.84 -7.98
CA TRP A 71 -2.37 -6.46 -7.18
C TRP A 71 -1.06 -5.64 -7.26
N LEU A 72 -0.64 -5.29 -8.48
CA LEU A 72 0.57 -4.49 -8.67
C LEU A 72 0.44 -3.09 -8.08
N LEU A 73 -0.73 -2.46 -8.22
CA LEU A 73 -1.01 -1.15 -7.67
C LEU A 73 -1.02 -1.16 -6.12
N ASP A 74 -1.54 -2.21 -5.50
CA ASP A 74 -1.51 -2.39 -4.05
C ASP A 74 -0.10 -2.59 -3.52
N GLY A 75 0.70 -3.39 -4.23
CA GLY A 75 2.13 -3.49 -3.98
C GLY A 75 2.83 -2.13 -4.04
N TYR A 76 2.48 -1.30 -5.03
CA TYR A 76 3.01 0.07 -5.13
C TYR A 76 2.63 0.96 -3.95
N PHE A 77 1.37 0.97 -3.51
CA PHE A 77 0.95 1.77 -2.34
C PHE A 77 1.62 1.30 -1.06
N LEU A 78 1.70 -0.02 -0.84
CA LEU A 78 2.40 -0.59 0.31
C LEU A 78 3.90 -0.27 0.29
N TYR A 79 4.51 -0.27 -0.88
CA TYR A 79 5.91 0.14 -1.03
C TYR A 79 6.11 1.61 -0.66
N LYS A 80 5.26 2.52 -1.17
CA LYS A 80 5.30 3.93 -0.81
C LYS A 80 5.08 4.16 0.68
N GLU A 81 4.12 3.48 1.29
CA GLU A 81 3.88 3.51 2.73
C GLU A 81 5.15 3.17 3.52
N ARG A 82 5.86 2.09 3.14
CA ARG A 82 7.13 1.69 3.77
C ARG A 82 8.23 2.74 3.62
N LEU A 83 8.32 3.40 2.46
CA LEU A 83 9.28 4.49 2.26
C LEU A 83 8.99 5.69 3.17
N PHE A 84 7.72 6.10 3.27
CA PHE A 84 7.34 7.19 4.16
C PHE A 84 7.51 6.85 5.64
N ARG A 85 7.27 5.60 6.05
CA ARG A 85 7.61 5.13 7.41
C ARG A 85 9.10 5.23 7.71
N ARG A 86 9.97 4.87 6.75
CA ARG A 86 11.42 5.05 6.89
C ARG A 86 11.80 6.53 6.97
N LEU A 87 11.15 7.40 6.21
CA LEU A 87 11.36 8.85 6.30
C LEU A 87 10.94 9.36 7.69
N TYR A 88 9.77 8.95 8.19
CA TYR A 88 9.29 9.27 9.53
C TYR A 88 10.33 8.86 10.60
N ASP A 89 10.85 7.64 10.52
CA ASP A 89 11.86 7.12 11.44
C ASP A 89 13.18 7.89 11.43
N LYS A 90 13.54 8.50 10.30
CA LYS A 90 14.70 9.39 10.20
C LYS A 90 14.38 10.77 10.78
N VAL A 91 13.25 11.37 10.39
CA VAL A 91 12.85 12.72 10.81
C VAL A 91 12.60 12.79 12.32
N ARG A 92 12.14 11.72 12.98
CA ARG A 92 11.93 11.76 14.45
C ARG A 92 13.21 11.85 15.28
N ARG A 93 14.39 11.63 14.67
CA ARG A 93 15.67 11.70 15.38
C ARG A 93 16.12 13.16 15.53
N PRO A 94 16.65 13.57 16.70
CA PRO A 94 17.28 14.89 16.85
C PRO A 94 18.47 15.03 15.90
N GLY A 95 18.65 16.21 15.30
CA GLY A 95 19.80 16.50 14.42
C GLY A 95 19.86 15.64 13.15
N ASN A 96 18.72 15.17 12.63
CA ASN A 96 18.64 14.27 11.49
C ASN A 96 19.17 14.84 10.15
N GLY A 97 19.41 16.15 10.06
CA GLY A 97 19.95 16.82 8.87
C GLY A 97 19.03 16.81 7.65
N ILE A 98 17.77 16.39 7.81
CA ILE A 98 16.75 16.43 6.76
C ILE A 98 16.20 17.84 6.71
N GLU A 99 16.07 18.37 5.50
CA GLU A 99 15.44 19.67 5.26
C GLU A 99 14.04 19.71 5.89
N PRO A 100 13.72 20.73 6.70
CA PRO A 100 12.41 20.88 7.32
C PRO A 100 11.29 20.78 6.29
N PHE A 101 10.25 20.01 6.59
CA PHE A 101 9.07 19.80 5.74
C PHE A 101 9.33 19.06 4.42
N SER A 102 10.54 18.55 4.16
CA SER A 102 10.80 17.71 2.99
C SER A 102 10.01 16.39 3.05
N LEU A 103 9.24 16.11 2.00
CA LEU A 103 8.50 14.84 1.84
C LEU A 103 9.20 13.88 0.88
N ASP A 104 10.50 14.07 0.67
CA ASP A 104 11.27 13.22 -0.20
C ASP A 104 11.66 11.89 0.48
N ALA A 105 10.90 10.84 0.15
CA ALA A 105 11.18 9.48 0.59
C ALA A 105 12.02 8.68 -0.42
N SER A 106 12.51 9.30 -1.50
CA SER A 106 13.26 8.64 -2.58
C SER A 106 14.62 8.10 -2.12
N ALA A 107 15.22 8.70 -1.10
CA ALA A 107 16.50 8.24 -0.54
C ALA A 107 16.48 6.81 0.04
N GLY A 108 15.29 6.23 0.25
CA GLY A 108 15.14 4.83 0.67
C GLY A 108 14.58 3.92 -0.43
N ALA A 109 14.47 4.42 -1.67
CA ALA A 109 13.85 3.72 -2.77
C ALA A 109 14.79 2.62 -3.30
N GLU A 110 14.23 1.43 -3.46
CA GLU A 110 14.93 0.25 -3.95
C GLU A 110 14.41 -0.13 -5.34
N PRO A 111 15.29 -0.61 -6.24
CA PRO A 111 14.86 -1.23 -7.48
C PRO A 111 13.88 -2.38 -7.18
N ALA A 112 12.79 -2.46 -7.94
CA ALA A 112 11.73 -3.46 -7.77
C ALA A 112 11.04 -3.48 -6.38
N GLY A 113 11.16 -2.42 -5.57
CA GLY A 113 10.54 -2.36 -4.24
C GLY A 113 9.01 -2.55 -4.26
N ALA A 114 8.33 -2.02 -5.29
CA ALA A 114 6.90 -2.21 -5.50
C ALA A 114 6.54 -3.68 -5.80
N LEU A 115 7.34 -4.38 -6.62
CA LEU A 115 7.11 -5.79 -6.93
C LEU A 115 7.33 -6.69 -5.70
N ARG A 116 8.38 -6.41 -4.91
CA ARG A 116 8.61 -7.10 -3.62
C ARG A 116 7.47 -6.86 -2.63
N ALA A 117 6.91 -5.65 -2.62
CA ALA A 117 5.74 -5.36 -1.79
C ALA A 117 4.48 -6.07 -2.29
N ALA A 118 4.28 -6.19 -3.62
CA ALA A 118 3.19 -6.97 -4.20
C ALA A 118 3.28 -8.46 -3.78
N GLY A 119 4.49 -9.01 -3.70
CA GLY A 119 4.74 -10.37 -3.19
C GLY A 119 4.65 -10.54 -1.68
N SER A 120 4.32 -9.50 -0.91
CA SER A 120 4.21 -9.63 0.55
C SER A 120 2.98 -10.45 0.95
N LEU A 121 3.08 -11.17 2.07
CA LEU A 121 2.05 -12.13 2.50
C LEU A 121 0.63 -11.53 2.51
N THR A 122 0.46 -10.31 3.01
CA THR A 122 -0.87 -9.68 3.11
C THR A 122 -1.47 -9.38 1.74
N VAL A 123 -0.65 -8.90 0.80
CA VAL A 123 -1.09 -8.59 -0.57
C VAL A 123 -1.29 -9.88 -1.37
N ALA A 124 -0.35 -10.81 -1.28
CA ALA A 124 -0.38 -12.09 -1.96
C ALA A 124 -1.56 -12.96 -1.51
N LEU A 125 -1.90 -13.00 -0.22
CA LEU A 125 -3.07 -13.73 0.27
C LEU A 125 -4.38 -13.14 -0.26
N PHE A 126 -4.50 -11.81 -0.28
CA PHE A 126 -5.71 -11.16 -0.78
C PHE A 126 -5.92 -11.42 -2.28
N TYR A 127 -4.94 -11.05 -3.12
CA TYR A 127 -5.07 -11.19 -4.57
C TYR A 127 -4.92 -12.63 -5.05
N GLY A 128 -4.11 -13.45 -4.37
CA GLY A 128 -4.04 -14.89 -4.62
C GLY A 128 -5.36 -15.59 -4.29
N GLY A 129 -6.03 -15.20 -3.20
CA GLY A 129 -7.37 -15.66 -2.86
C GLY A 129 -8.41 -15.25 -3.90
N LEU A 130 -8.39 -13.99 -4.37
CA LEU A 130 -9.28 -13.54 -5.46
C LEU A 130 -9.01 -14.28 -6.76
N ALA A 131 -7.75 -14.47 -7.15
CA ALA A 131 -7.38 -15.21 -8.35
C ALA A 131 -7.82 -16.67 -8.27
N LEU A 132 -7.66 -17.32 -7.10
CA LEU A 132 -8.13 -18.68 -6.88
C LEU A 132 -9.65 -18.76 -6.97
N ALA A 133 -10.38 -17.83 -6.36
CA ALA A 133 -11.84 -17.77 -6.45
C ALA A 133 -12.30 -17.58 -7.91
N GLN A 134 -11.65 -16.68 -8.66
CA GLN A 134 -11.91 -16.46 -10.08
C GLN A 134 -11.66 -17.73 -10.90
N LEU A 135 -10.59 -18.46 -10.61
CA LEU A 135 -10.24 -19.71 -11.30
C LEU A 135 -11.28 -20.80 -11.01
N ILE A 136 -11.69 -20.97 -9.75
CA ILE A 136 -12.72 -21.92 -9.36
C ILE A 136 -14.03 -21.59 -10.08
N ALA A 137 -14.44 -20.32 -10.07
CA ALA A 137 -15.65 -19.87 -10.77
C ALA A 137 -15.56 -20.17 -12.28
N LEU A 138 -14.41 -19.92 -12.92
CA LEU A 138 -14.19 -20.21 -14.33
C LEU A 138 -14.32 -21.71 -14.66
N VAL A 139 -13.85 -22.60 -13.78
CA VAL A 139 -13.87 -24.06 -14.01
C VAL A 139 -15.23 -24.68 -13.69
N VAL A 140 -15.93 -24.15 -12.68
CA VAL A 140 -17.18 -24.74 -12.18
C VAL A 140 -18.42 -24.18 -12.89
N LEU A 141 -18.44 -22.88 -13.20
CA LEU A 141 -19.64 -22.20 -13.69
C LEU A 141 -19.71 -22.09 -15.22
N PHE A 142 -18.60 -22.32 -15.92
CA PHE A 142 -18.51 -22.14 -17.36
C PHE A 142 -17.88 -23.34 -18.01
#